data_AF-A0A9X0UEW9-F1
#
_entry.id   AF-A0A9X0UEW9-F1
#
_cell.length_a   1.000
_cell.length_b   1.000
_cell.length_c   1.000
_cell.angle_alpha   90.00
_cell.angle_beta   90.00
_cell.angle_gamma   90.00
#
_symmetry.space_group_name_H-M   'P 1'
#
loop_
_entity.id
_entity.type
_entity.pdbx_description
1 polymer ?
#
loop_
_entity_poly.entity_id
_entity_poly.type
_entity_poly.pdbx_seq_one_letter_code
_entity_poly.pdbx_strand_id
1 'polypeptide(L)'
;MSGTTTPRLALPYIAVGQAQKELAHSQGLNRLDALVQATVQQVGLNTPPGSPVEGQAWILGTAPTGAWAGWANRLVQRIGGAWQSYAAFTGLVVYDAATLTQWGWTGAAWVLVAPRIIDASAIYDPPSIAAGGGVTTTIAVTGAALGDIVRVSFGLDLQGLTLTAWVSASGTVAARFQNGTAAAIDPGSATLRVRVEKP
;
A
#
# COMPACT_ATOMS: atom_id res chain seq x y z
N MET A 1 -23.34 12.96 25.98
CA MET A 1 -23.26 11.60 26.53
C MET A 1 -22.14 10.91 25.78
N SER A 2 -21.00 10.66 26.41
CA SER A 2 -19.91 9.92 25.78
C SER A 2 -20.40 8.51 25.48
N GLY A 3 -20.15 8.02 24.27
CA GLY A 3 -20.59 6.69 23.82
C GLY A 3 -20.20 5.61 24.82
N THR A 4 -21.08 4.63 25.01
CA THR A 4 -20.85 3.47 25.89
C THR A 4 -19.88 2.44 25.28
N THR A 5 -19.36 2.72 24.07
CA THR A 5 -18.47 1.85 23.32
C THR A 5 -17.35 2.64 22.65
N THR A 6 -16.26 1.95 22.29
CA THR A 6 -15.22 2.50 21.42
C THR A 6 -15.77 2.78 20.01
N PRO A 7 -15.26 3.81 19.32
CA PRO A 7 -15.90 4.29 18.09
C PRO A 7 -15.67 3.40 16.86
N ARG A 8 -14.59 2.62 16.77
CA ARG A 8 -14.31 1.78 15.58
C ARG A 8 -14.75 0.34 15.76
N LEU A 9 -14.39 -0.27 16.88
CA LEU A 9 -14.59 -1.69 17.17
C LEU A 9 -15.83 -1.96 18.03
N ALA A 10 -16.53 -0.91 18.46
CA ALA A 10 -17.70 -1.01 19.34
C ALA A 10 -17.44 -1.79 20.64
N LEU A 11 -16.22 -1.71 21.20
CA LEU A 11 -15.87 -2.38 22.44
C LEU A 11 -16.57 -1.68 23.60
N PRO A 12 -17.34 -2.39 24.45
CA PRO A 12 -18.08 -1.76 25.53
C PRO A 12 -17.14 -1.22 26.61
N TYR A 13 -17.37 0.01 27.05
CA TYR A 13 -16.72 0.57 28.22
C TYR A 13 -17.36 0.05 29.51
N ILE A 14 -16.58 0.09 30.59
CA ILE A 14 -17.10 -0.06 31.94
C ILE A 14 -17.95 1.17 32.27
N ALA A 15 -19.10 0.96 32.91
CA ALA A 15 -19.97 2.05 33.36
C ALA A 15 -19.23 2.99 34.32
N VAL A 16 -19.63 4.27 34.33
CA VAL A 16 -19.03 5.30 35.20
C VAL A 16 -19.33 5.01 36.68
N GLY A 17 -18.42 5.39 37.59
CA GLY A 17 -18.64 5.26 39.03
C GLY A 17 -18.09 3.97 39.63
N GLN A 18 -17.12 3.33 38.98
CA GLN A 18 -16.49 2.07 39.41
C GLN A 18 -15.17 2.33 40.17
N ALA A 19 -15.17 3.37 41.01
CA ALA A 19 -13.98 3.84 41.73
C ALA A 19 -12.81 4.17 40.81
N GLN A 20 -13.09 4.81 39.67
CA GLN A 20 -12.12 5.28 38.66
C GLN A 20 -11.37 4.17 37.90
N LYS A 21 -11.63 2.88 38.16
CA LYS A 21 -11.08 1.77 37.37
C LYS A 21 -11.50 1.85 35.91
N GLU A 22 -12.70 2.38 35.66
CA GLU A 22 -13.25 2.64 34.33
C GLU A 22 -12.35 3.54 33.48
N LEU A 23 -11.61 4.49 34.09
CA LEU A 23 -10.78 5.44 33.35
C LEU A 23 -9.59 4.73 32.69
N ALA A 24 -8.79 4.02 33.49
CA ALA A 24 -7.62 3.31 33.00
C ALA A 24 -8.01 2.21 32.00
N HIS A 25 -9.10 1.49 32.27
CA HIS A 25 -9.60 0.47 31.37
C HIS A 25 -10.08 1.06 30.04
N SER A 26 -10.86 2.15 30.07
CA SER A 26 -11.37 2.80 28.86
C SER A 26 -10.24 3.38 28.00
N GLN A 27 -9.18 3.89 28.62
CA GLN A 27 -7.96 4.29 27.89
C GLN A 27 -7.30 3.09 27.20
N GLY A 28 -7.24 1.92 27.85
CA GLY A 28 -6.77 0.68 27.25
C GLY A 28 -7.61 0.24 26.06
N LEU A 29 -8.94 0.30 26.19
CA LEU A 29 -9.87 -0.02 25.10
C LEU A 29 -9.74 0.94 23.92
N ASN A 30 -9.58 2.24 24.17
CA ASN A 30 -9.30 3.23 23.12
C ASN A 30 -8.00 2.94 22.37
N ARG A 31 -6.96 2.51 23.10
CA ARG A 31 -5.69 2.11 22.48
C ARG A 31 -5.85 0.86 21.61
N LEU A 32 -6.63 -0.13 22.04
CA LEU A 32 -6.94 -1.31 21.23
C LEU A 32 -7.80 -0.94 20.01
N ASP A 33 -8.79 -0.06 20.20
CA ASP A 33 -9.66 0.46 19.14
C ASP A 33 -8.88 1.16 18.05
N ALA A 34 -7.77 1.84 18.38
CA ALA A 34 -6.89 2.46 17.41
C ALA A 34 -5.98 1.44 16.68
N LEU A 35 -5.40 0.49 17.43
CA LEU A 35 -4.26 -0.33 16.98
C LEU A 35 -4.65 -1.69 16.37
N VAL A 36 -5.77 -2.30 16.76
CA VAL A 36 -6.17 -3.62 16.25
C VAL A 36 -6.73 -3.48 14.84
N GLN A 37 -6.04 -4.05 13.85
CA GLN A 37 -6.32 -3.82 12.42
C GLN A 37 -6.38 -2.31 12.13
N ALA A 38 -5.32 -1.60 12.52
CA ALA A 38 -5.23 -0.16 12.45
C ALA A 38 -5.48 0.36 11.02
N THR A 39 -6.62 1.00 10.82
CA THR A 39 -6.95 1.71 9.57
C THR A 39 -6.89 3.21 9.82
N VAL A 40 -6.11 3.90 9.01
CA VAL A 40 -5.97 5.36 9.03
C VAL A 40 -6.53 5.96 7.74
N GLN A 41 -6.98 7.20 7.81
CA GLN A 41 -7.50 7.93 6.66
C GLN A 41 -6.36 8.36 5.73
N GLN A 42 -5.20 8.68 6.28
CA GLN A 42 -4.00 9.05 5.52
C GLN A 42 -2.74 8.85 6.36
N VAL A 43 -1.64 8.50 5.71
CA VAL A 43 -0.28 8.53 6.28
C VAL A 43 0.46 9.83 5.93
N GLY A 44 1.15 10.41 6.91
CA GLY A 44 2.04 11.56 6.72
C GLY A 44 1.36 12.93 6.78
N LEU A 45 0.12 13.03 7.25
CA LEU A 45 -0.60 14.30 7.34
C LEU A 45 -0.06 15.15 8.52
N ASN A 46 0.19 16.44 8.29
CA ASN A 46 0.75 17.33 9.32
C ASN A 46 -0.26 18.32 9.92
N THR A 47 -1.42 18.52 9.28
CA THR A 47 -2.43 19.46 9.74
C THR A 47 -3.70 18.71 10.07
N PRO A 48 -4.29 18.92 11.27
CA PRO A 48 -5.56 18.31 11.62
C PRO A 48 -6.63 18.62 10.56
N PRO A 49 -7.44 17.63 10.13
CA PRO A 49 -8.57 17.89 9.24
C PRO A 49 -9.58 18.81 9.94
N GLY A 50 -10.30 19.60 9.15
CA GLY A 50 -11.31 20.54 9.69
C GLY A 50 -12.54 19.86 10.28
N SER A 51 -12.91 18.68 9.76
CA SER A 51 -14.13 17.96 10.15
C SER A 51 -13.88 16.46 10.41
N PRO A 52 -13.06 16.09 11.41
CA PRO A 52 -12.82 14.69 11.73
C PRO A 52 -14.06 14.05 12.35
N VAL A 53 -14.34 12.80 11.97
CA VAL A 53 -15.37 11.96 12.58
C VAL A 53 -14.75 11.13 13.71
N GLU A 54 -15.55 10.84 14.73
CA GLU A 54 -15.19 9.95 15.83
C GLU A 54 -14.69 8.59 15.32
N GLY A 55 -13.59 8.10 15.90
CA GLY A 55 -12.93 6.85 15.54
C GLY A 55 -11.96 6.94 14.37
N GLN A 56 -12.00 8.00 13.55
CA GLN A 56 -11.02 8.18 12.48
C GLN A 56 -9.62 8.39 13.05
N ALA A 57 -8.63 7.86 12.32
CA ALA A 57 -7.23 7.92 12.70
C ALA A 57 -6.33 8.37 11.54
N TRP A 58 -5.16 8.90 11.87
CA TRP A 58 -4.13 9.36 10.94
C TRP A 58 -2.75 8.96 11.44
N ILE A 59 -1.82 8.70 10.53
CA ILE A 59 -0.39 8.75 10.86
C ILE A 59 0.13 10.15 10.56
N LEU A 60 0.76 10.76 11.56
CA LEU A 60 1.33 12.08 11.42
C LEU A 60 2.65 12.06 10.67
N GLY A 61 2.90 13.13 9.90
CA GLY A 61 4.20 13.37 9.30
C GLY A 61 5.25 13.81 10.32
N THR A 62 6.37 14.35 9.82
CA THR A 62 7.53 14.74 10.64
C THR A 62 7.38 16.10 11.31
N ALA A 63 6.43 16.94 10.87
CA ALA A 63 6.26 18.31 11.34
C ALA A 63 4.77 18.64 11.56
N PRO A 64 4.08 17.93 12.47
CA PRO A 64 2.68 18.18 12.73
C PRO A 64 2.45 19.54 13.39
N THR A 65 1.27 20.12 13.14
CA THR A 65 0.91 21.48 13.53
C THR A 65 -0.38 21.52 14.35
N GLY A 66 -0.70 22.67 14.94
CA GLY A 66 -1.93 22.87 15.70
C GLY A 66 -2.06 21.88 16.86
N ALA A 67 -3.24 21.25 16.97
CA ALA A 67 -3.52 20.26 18.01
C ALA A 67 -2.64 18.99 17.92
N TRP A 68 -1.93 18.78 16.83
CA TRP A 68 -1.02 17.65 16.63
C TRP A 68 0.46 17.99 16.89
N ALA A 69 0.77 19.25 17.19
CA ALA A 69 2.15 19.69 17.43
C ALA A 69 2.83 18.84 18.52
N GLY A 70 4.07 18.42 18.25
CA GLY A 70 4.85 17.55 19.15
C GLY A 70 4.58 16.05 19.02
N TRP A 71 3.68 15.62 18.13
CA TRP A 71 3.33 14.20 17.93
C TRP A 71 3.83 13.63 16.60
N ALA A 72 4.99 14.08 16.13
CA ALA A 72 5.57 13.62 14.86
C ALA A 72 5.64 12.08 14.79
N ASN A 73 5.31 11.52 13.63
CA ASN A 73 5.31 10.07 13.35
C ASN A 73 4.37 9.20 14.23
N ARG A 74 3.47 9.79 15.01
CA ARG A 74 2.54 9.05 15.87
C ARG A 74 1.23 8.74 15.14
N LEU A 75 0.54 7.71 15.61
CA LEU A 75 -0.85 7.48 15.25
C LEU A 75 -1.71 8.40 16.12
N VAL A 76 -2.62 9.16 15.51
CA VAL A 76 -3.63 9.93 16.22
C VAL A 76 -5.02 9.45 15.88
N GLN A 77 -5.93 9.47 16.84
CA GLN A 77 -7.33 9.13 16.66
C GLN A 77 -8.22 10.23 17.23
N ARG A 78 -9.36 10.48 16.58
CA ARG A 78 -10.41 11.35 17.10
C ARG A 78 -11.31 10.55 18.04
N ILE A 79 -11.32 10.87 19.33
CA ILE A 79 -12.18 10.21 20.33
C ILE A 79 -12.74 11.24 21.31
N GLY A 80 -14.05 11.20 21.55
CA GLY A 80 -14.74 12.02 22.55
C GLY A 80 -14.58 13.52 22.32
N GLY A 81 -14.50 13.95 21.06
CA GLY A 81 -14.23 15.34 20.70
C GLY A 81 -12.78 15.79 20.87
N ALA A 82 -11.86 14.91 21.28
CA ALA A 82 -10.44 15.20 21.50
C ALA A 82 -9.54 14.35 20.60
N TRP A 83 -8.28 14.77 20.49
CA TRP A 83 -7.24 13.98 19.83
C TRP A 83 -6.51 13.11 20.85
N GLN A 84 -6.44 11.81 20.58
CA GLN A 84 -5.60 10.87 21.33
C GLN A 84 -4.39 10.51 20.47
N SER A 85 -3.20 10.45 21.06
CA SER A 85 -1.95 10.11 20.36
C SER A 85 -1.29 8.86 20.92
N TYR A 86 -0.89 7.98 20.02
CA TYR A 86 -0.26 6.70 20.34
C TYR A 86 1.11 6.65 19.67
N ALA A 87 2.16 6.43 20.46
CA ALA A 87 3.50 6.25 19.92
C ALA A 87 3.55 4.98 19.04
N ALA A 88 4.17 5.09 17.87
CA ALA A 88 4.43 3.93 17.03
C ALA A 88 5.49 3.04 17.70
N PHE A 89 5.35 1.73 17.56
CA PHE A 89 6.32 0.73 17.98
C PHE A 89 6.76 -0.08 16.78
N THR A 90 8.01 -0.57 16.78
CA THR A 90 8.56 -1.31 15.64
C THR A 90 7.66 -2.49 15.28
N GLY A 91 7.35 -2.62 13.98
CA GLY A 91 6.46 -3.66 13.48
C GLY A 91 4.97 -3.31 13.53
N LEU A 92 4.58 -2.13 14.05
CA LEU A 92 3.22 -1.63 13.87
C LEU A 92 2.94 -1.45 12.38
N VAL A 93 1.88 -2.11 11.89
CA VAL A 93 1.38 -1.96 10.53
C VAL A 93 0.03 -1.27 10.58
N VAL A 94 -0.17 -0.31 9.69
CA VAL A 94 -1.45 0.38 9.48
C VAL A 94 -1.87 0.25 8.03
N TYR A 95 -3.16 0.22 7.79
CA TYR A 95 -3.76 0.33 6.46
C TYR A 95 -4.11 1.79 6.18
N ASP A 96 -3.60 2.32 5.08
CA ASP A 96 -3.91 3.66 4.59
C ASP A 96 -5.09 3.61 3.62
N ALA A 97 -6.25 4.08 4.06
CA ALA A 97 -7.47 4.07 3.26
C ALA A 97 -7.43 5.02 2.05
N ALA A 98 -6.56 6.05 2.05
CA ALA A 98 -6.42 6.96 0.91
C ALA A 98 -5.71 6.29 -0.28
N THR A 99 -4.71 5.45 0.00
CA THR A 99 -3.87 4.82 -1.03
C THR A 99 -4.13 3.32 -1.20
N LEU A 100 -4.96 2.74 -0.33
CA LEU A 100 -5.21 1.29 -0.24
C LEU A 100 -3.94 0.46 -0.01
N THR A 101 -2.97 1.03 0.71
CA THR A 101 -1.67 0.39 0.97
C THR A 101 -1.46 0.13 2.46
N GLN A 102 -0.50 -0.73 2.78
CA GLN A 102 -0.05 -0.95 4.16
C GLN A 102 1.24 -0.18 4.41
N TRP A 103 1.36 0.40 5.61
CA TRP A 103 2.54 1.12 6.07
C TRP A 103 3.03 0.53 7.38
N GLY A 104 4.33 0.31 7.50
CA GLY A 104 4.97 -0.27 8.67
C GLY A 104 5.92 0.72 9.35
N TRP A 105 5.92 0.76 10.67
CA TRP A 105 6.91 1.52 11.44
C TRP A 105 8.18 0.69 11.66
N THR A 106 9.33 1.20 11.21
CA THR A 106 10.64 0.52 11.32
C THR A 106 11.32 0.73 12.67
N GLY A 107 10.81 1.64 13.51
CA GLY A 107 11.52 2.19 14.66
C GLY A 107 12.04 3.61 14.41
N ALA A 108 12.17 4.02 13.14
CA ALA A 108 12.66 5.35 12.75
C ALA A 108 11.76 6.07 11.72
N ALA A 109 11.10 5.32 10.84
CA ALA A 109 10.26 5.87 9.79
C ALA A 109 9.05 4.97 9.48
N TRP A 110 7.98 5.59 8.98
CA TRP A 110 6.89 4.89 8.32
C TRP A 110 7.32 4.57 6.89
N VAL A 111 7.27 3.29 6.53
CA VAL A 111 7.63 2.82 5.18
C VAL A 111 6.47 2.06 4.60
N LEU A 112 6.32 2.14 3.28
CA LEU A 112 5.35 1.32 2.56
C LEU A 112 5.71 -0.16 2.75
N VAL A 113 4.75 -0.96 3.20
CA VAL A 113 4.86 -2.42 3.19
C VAL A 113 4.58 -2.86 1.75
N ALA A 114 5.63 -2.85 0.94
CA ALA A 114 5.53 -3.27 -0.45
C ALA A 114 5.23 -4.78 -0.51
N PRO A 115 4.31 -5.22 -1.39
CA PRO A 115 4.11 -6.64 -1.62
C PRO A 115 5.38 -7.23 -2.21
N ARG A 116 5.72 -8.45 -1.80
CA ARG A 116 6.86 -9.19 -2.38
C ARG A 116 6.63 -9.51 -3.85
N ILE A 117 5.38 -9.64 -4.27
CA ILE A 117 4.97 -9.96 -5.65
C ILE A 117 4.02 -8.88 -6.15
N ILE A 118 4.31 -8.32 -7.32
CA ILE A 118 3.49 -7.33 -8.01
C ILE A 118 3.11 -7.89 -9.38
N ASP A 119 1.82 -8.04 -9.64
CA ASP A 119 1.30 -8.50 -10.93
C ASP A 119 0.73 -7.31 -11.72
N ALA A 120 0.99 -7.26 -13.01
CA ALA A 120 0.39 -6.30 -13.93
C ALA A 120 0.13 -6.94 -15.30
N SER A 121 -0.80 -6.38 -16.06
CA SER A 121 -1.12 -6.85 -17.40
C SER A 121 -1.59 -5.73 -18.31
N ALA A 122 -1.43 -5.95 -19.61
CA ALA A 122 -1.97 -5.10 -20.65
C ALA A 122 -2.41 -5.95 -21.84
N ILE A 123 -3.38 -5.47 -22.61
CA ILE A 123 -3.63 -6.00 -23.95
C ILE A 123 -2.56 -5.41 -24.87
N TYR A 124 -1.85 -6.27 -25.59
CA TYR A 124 -0.80 -5.86 -26.52
C TYR A 124 -0.93 -6.68 -27.81
N ASP A 125 -0.83 -5.98 -28.93
CA ASP A 125 -0.79 -6.53 -30.27
C ASP A 125 0.61 -6.28 -30.85
N PRO A 126 1.54 -7.24 -30.75
CA PRO A 126 2.86 -7.09 -31.34
C PRO A 126 2.74 -6.93 -32.86
N PRO A 127 3.46 -6.01 -33.49
CA PRO A 127 3.52 -5.98 -34.96
C PRO A 127 4.16 -7.27 -35.48
N SER A 128 3.96 -7.56 -36.77
CA SER A 128 4.71 -8.63 -37.44
C SER A 128 6.21 -8.42 -37.29
N ILE A 129 6.90 -9.42 -36.76
CA ILE A 129 8.33 -9.38 -36.41
C ILE A 129 9.11 -10.14 -37.47
N ALA A 130 9.92 -9.43 -38.27
CA ALA A 130 10.79 -10.05 -39.25
C ALA A 130 11.78 -11.06 -38.62
N ALA A 131 12.30 -11.99 -39.42
CA ALA A 131 13.33 -12.94 -39.00
C ALA A 131 14.55 -12.20 -38.41
N GLY A 132 15.03 -12.62 -37.24
CA GLY A 132 16.10 -11.95 -36.49
C GLY A 132 15.68 -10.64 -35.79
N GLY A 133 14.47 -10.14 -36.07
CA GLY A 133 13.96 -8.89 -35.51
C GLY A 133 13.49 -9.03 -34.06
N GLY A 134 13.19 -7.89 -33.44
CA GLY A 134 12.56 -7.87 -32.13
C GLY A 134 11.83 -6.56 -31.86
N VAL A 135 10.79 -6.65 -31.06
CA VAL A 135 9.97 -5.50 -30.63
C VAL A 135 9.92 -5.47 -29.10
N THR A 136 9.90 -4.27 -28.53
CA THR A 136 9.81 -4.06 -27.08
C THR A 136 8.64 -3.15 -26.78
N THR A 137 7.82 -3.53 -25.81
CA THR A 137 6.75 -2.71 -25.25
C THR A 137 6.95 -2.54 -23.75
N THR A 138 6.27 -1.59 -23.14
CA THR A 138 6.37 -1.31 -21.70
C THR A 138 5.02 -1.45 -21.02
N ILE A 139 5.02 -2.03 -19.82
CA ILE A 139 3.86 -2.14 -18.93
C ILE A 139 4.16 -1.32 -17.67
N ALA A 140 3.19 -0.52 -17.23
CA ALA A 140 3.25 0.18 -15.94
C ALA A 140 3.04 -0.84 -14.81
N VAL A 141 4.00 -0.89 -13.88
CA VAL A 141 3.99 -1.78 -12.72
C VAL A 141 4.39 -0.99 -11.48
N THR A 142 3.42 -0.33 -10.85
CA THR A 142 3.65 0.51 -9.67
C THR A 142 4.37 -0.28 -8.58
N GLY A 143 5.49 0.25 -8.10
CA GLY A 143 6.32 -0.40 -7.08
C GLY A 143 7.46 -1.26 -7.65
N ALA A 144 7.54 -1.52 -8.96
CA ALA A 144 8.70 -2.14 -9.57
C ALA A 144 9.95 -1.24 -9.47
N ALA A 145 11.10 -1.81 -9.15
CA ALA A 145 12.38 -1.13 -9.02
C ALA A 145 13.47 -1.88 -9.78
N LEU A 146 14.52 -1.16 -10.22
CA LEU A 146 15.64 -1.79 -10.93
C LEU A 146 16.26 -2.89 -10.05
N GLY A 147 16.50 -4.05 -10.65
CA GLY A 147 17.01 -5.24 -9.95
C GLY A 147 15.94 -6.22 -9.46
N ASP A 148 14.65 -5.86 -9.51
CA ASP A 148 13.59 -6.83 -9.23
C ASP A 148 13.56 -7.96 -10.29
N ILE A 149 13.17 -9.15 -9.86
CA ILE A 149 13.03 -10.31 -10.73
C ILE A 149 11.72 -10.17 -11.52
N VAL A 150 11.77 -10.37 -12.85
CA VAL A 150 10.58 -10.27 -13.70
C VAL A 150 10.29 -11.60 -14.38
N ARG A 151 9.04 -12.06 -14.28
CA ARG A 151 8.48 -13.12 -15.11
C ARG A 151 7.45 -12.52 -16.05
N VAL A 152 7.37 -13.06 -17.25
CA VAL A 152 6.48 -12.56 -18.30
C VAL A 152 5.79 -13.72 -19.01
N SER A 153 4.53 -13.51 -19.42
CA SER A 153 3.79 -14.45 -20.26
C SER A 153 2.88 -13.71 -21.24
N PHE A 154 2.58 -14.37 -22.35
CA PHE A 154 1.67 -13.87 -23.38
C PHE A 154 0.49 -14.82 -23.56
N GLY A 155 -0.67 -14.29 -23.97
CA GLY A 155 -1.93 -15.05 -24.03
C GLY A 155 -2.06 -15.98 -25.24
N LEU A 156 -1.16 -15.89 -26.22
CA LEU A 156 -1.15 -16.72 -27.43
C LEU A 156 0.16 -17.51 -27.53
N ASP A 157 0.17 -18.54 -28.38
CA ASP A 157 1.38 -19.29 -28.72
C ASP A 157 2.42 -18.33 -29.31
N LEU A 158 3.64 -18.40 -28.81
CA LEU A 158 4.75 -17.57 -29.25
C LEU A 158 5.30 -18.00 -30.61
N GLN A 159 4.92 -19.16 -31.15
CA GLN A 159 5.32 -19.61 -32.49
C GLN A 159 6.84 -19.65 -32.70
N GLY A 160 7.60 -19.86 -31.62
CA GLY A 160 9.08 -19.86 -31.63
C GLY A 160 9.73 -18.52 -31.26
N LEU A 161 8.96 -17.46 -31.01
CA LEU A 161 9.47 -16.23 -30.40
C LEU A 161 9.98 -16.49 -28.99
N THR A 162 11.04 -15.77 -28.61
CA THR A 162 11.48 -15.70 -27.22
C THR A 162 10.93 -14.43 -26.58
N LEU A 163 10.27 -14.59 -25.42
CA LEU A 163 9.73 -13.48 -24.64
C LEU A 163 10.58 -13.29 -23.38
N THR A 164 11.13 -12.08 -23.21
CA THR A 164 11.91 -11.68 -22.04
C THR A 164 11.36 -10.38 -21.47
N ALA A 165 11.60 -10.13 -20.18
CA ALA A 165 11.20 -8.87 -19.55
C ALA A 165 12.15 -8.46 -18.44
N TRP A 166 12.24 -7.15 -18.19
CA TRP A 166 13.07 -6.54 -17.15
C TRP A 166 12.44 -5.24 -16.67
N VAL A 167 12.73 -4.84 -15.43
CA VAL A 167 12.39 -3.49 -14.98
C VAL A 167 13.28 -2.50 -15.71
N SER A 168 12.70 -1.67 -16.57
CA SER A 168 13.44 -0.69 -17.39
C SER A 168 13.60 0.66 -16.69
N ALA A 169 12.68 0.99 -15.78
CA ALA A 169 12.73 2.16 -14.90
C ALA A 169 11.83 1.92 -13.69
N SER A 170 11.92 2.79 -12.68
CA SER A 170 10.99 2.76 -11.54
C SER A 170 9.54 2.74 -12.03
N GLY A 171 8.76 1.77 -11.58
CA GLY A 171 7.36 1.62 -11.95
C GLY A 171 7.11 1.08 -13.37
N THR A 172 8.14 0.66 -14.11
CA THR A 172 8.01 0.30 -15.54
C THR A 172 8.76 -1.00 -15.87
N VAL A 173 8.05 -1.96 -16.47
CA VAL A 173 8.62 -3.21 -17.00
C VAL A 173 8.63 -3.18 -18.52
N ALA A 174 9.78 -3.41 -19.14
CA ALA A 174 9.88 -3.65 -20.57
C ALA A 174 9.73 -5.16 -20.84
N ALA A 175 8.96 -5.50 -21.87
CA ALA A 175 8.82 -6.86 -22.39
C ALA A 175 9.25 -6.89 -23.86
N ARG A 176 10.15 -7.80 -24.19
CA ARG A 176 10.73 -7.95 -25.52
C ARG A 176 10.35 -9.29 -26.14
N PHE A 177 9.76 -9.21 -27.32
CA PHE A 177 9.58 -10.33 -28.22
C PHE A 177 10.76 -10.35 -29.19
N GLN A 178 11.47 -11.47 -29.26
CA GLN A 178 12.61 -11.67 -30.15
C GLN A 178 12.30 -12.83 -31.10
N ASN A 179 12.42 -12.57 -32.41
CA ASN A 179 12.27 -13.59 -33.43
C ASN A 179 13.63 -14.21 -33.79
N GLY A 180 13.89 -15.39 -33.25
CA GLY A 180 15.07 -16.20 -33.60
C GLY A 180 14.85 -17.16 -34.78
N THR A 181 13.66 -17.13 -35.40
CA THR A 181 13.30 -18.03 -36.50
C THR A 181 13.72 -17.46 -37.86
N ALA A 182 13.56 -18.26 -38.92
CA ALA A 182 13.89 -17.88 -40.29
C ALA A 182 12.77 -17.15 -41.05
N ALA A 183 11.57 -17.03 -40.46
CA ALA A 183 10.41 -16.41 -41.09
C ALA A 183 9.85 -15.26 -40.23
N ALA A 184 9.10 -14.36 -40.85
CA ALA A 184 8.35 -13.36 -40.10
C ALA A 184 7.22 -14.02 -39.31
N ILE A 185 6.98 -13.54 -38.09
CA ILE A 185 5.94 -14.04 -37.18
C ILE A 185 5.00 -12.89 -36.82
N ASP A 186 3.70 -13.14 -36.87
CA ASP A 186 2.65 -12.23 -36.41
C ASP A 186 1.89 -12.89 -35.24
N PRO A 187 2.21 -12.54 -33.97
CA PRO A 187 1.63 -13.20 -32.80
C PRO A 187 0.14 -12.91 -32.59
N GLY A 188 -0.35 -11.78 -33.12
CA GLY A 188 -1.68 -11.23 -32.86
C GLY A 188 -1.89 -10.67 -31.44
N SER A 189 -3.06 -10.07 -31.24
CA SER A 189 -3.43 -9.38 -30.00
C SER A 189 -3.76 -10.33 -28.85
N ALA A 190 -3.11 -10.16 -27.70
CA ALA A 190 -3.41 -10.94 -26.50
C ALA A 190 -3.05 -10.21 -25.20
N THR A 191 -3.38 -10.81 -24.07
CA THR A 191 -2.94 -10.31 -22.76
C THR A 191 -1.46 -10.62 -22.52
N LEU A 192 -0.65 -9.57 -22.39
CA LEU A 192 0.71 -9.63 -21.87
C LEU A 192 0.65 -9.46 -20.36
N ARG A 193 1.22 -10.40 -19.61
CA ARG A 193 1.26 -10.38 -18.13
C ARG A 193 2.69 -10.31 -17.66
N VAL A 194 2.92 -9.53 -16.62
CA VAL A 194 4.20 -9.44 -15.93
C VAL A 194 3.99 -9.66 -14.44
N ARG A 195 4.90 -10.44 -13.85
CA ARG A 195 5.01 -10.63 -12.42
C ARG A 195 6.39 -10.14 -12.00
N VAL A 196 6.43 -9.17 -11.11
CA VAL A 196 7.64 -8.65 -10.50
C VAL A 196 7.77 -9.21 -9.09
N GLU A 197 8.92 -9.78 -8.77
CA GLU A 197 9.26 -10.32 -7.45
C GLU A 197 10.43 -9.54 -6.85
N LYS A 198 10.27 -9.10 -5.60
CA LYS A 198 11.32 -8.44 -4.82
C LYS A 198 12.39 -9.47 -4.42
N PRO A 199 13.69 -9.16 -4.58
CA PRO A 199 14.79 -10.05 -4.22
C PRO A 199 14.88 -10.34 -2.71
#